data_AF-A0A926HZY4-F1
#
_entry.id   AF-A0A926HZY4-F1
#
_cell.length_a   1.000
_cell.length_b   1.000
_cell.length_c   1.000
_cell.angle_alpha   90.00
_cell.angle_beta   90.00
_cell.angle_gamma   90.00
#
_symmetry.space_group_name_H-M   'P 1'
#
loop_
_entity.id
_entity.type
_entity.pdbx_description
1 polymer ?
#
loop_
_entity_poly.entity_id
_entity_poly.type
_entity_poly.pdbx_seq_one_letter_code
_entity_poly.pdbx_strand_id
1 'polypeptide(L)'
;MTHENYILYLKGTIDTYPSKTKKHINKLFTDADIVKNTSQLSLGNVSESAIDVKDLELTEKIKTCLAQNKEAIKLFEEWEFTKDYKYSVVFTCENFQQLLNNAQSLAKTMQSPSDESAMMFEYLKTPITFDSDGLFILKFNLKFAAIDPLNENEIFLKYPVLIVLHKESELIELRFDVLKRVFIPDKKEQSVYSDLIDDIIRYVYENLNTDLVPLDLDYLVSEVKQDSHETRVMAEYRKLPSGGNAQLEVGNNQEYVLPIIGELKELIKKHQTELEQAPILKEALEQFIFENDELSDYSWIELMWENEIKTRSIRAKFIFNYRNKSYCLIQHYFNNVLIGMERMNHVIDYINAHRNITANED
;
A
#
# COMPACT_ATOMS: atom_id res chain seq x y z
N MET A 1 2.99 -4.66 28.37
CA MET A 1 2.23 -3.38 28.38
C MET A 1 0.93 -3.63 29.12
N THR A 2 0.37 -2.65 29.85
CA THR A 2 -0.97 -2.81 30.44
C THR A 2 -2.04 -2.65 29.35
N HIS A 3 -3.21 -3.29 29.55
CA HIS A 3 -4.33 -3.13 28.62
C HIS A 3 -4.79 -1.67 28.51
N GLU A 4 -4.77 -0.91 29.61
CA GLU A 4 -5.09 0.52 29.62
C GLU A 4 -4.16 1.33 28.71
N ASN A 5 -2.85 1.07 28.76
CA ASN A 5 -1.89 1.72 27.86
C ASN A 5 -2.16 1.32 26.41
N TYR A 6 -2.52 0.07 26.14
CA TYR A 6 -2.87 -0.37 24.79
C TYR A 6 -4.02 0.43 24.19
N ILE A 7 -5.08 0.69 24.98
CA ILE A 7 -6.21 1.53 24.55
C ILE A 7 -5.76 2.93 24.15
N LEU A 8 -4.77 3.54 24.82
CA LEU A 8 -4.24 4.85 24.44
C LEU A 8 -3.63 4.83 23.03
N TYR A 9 -2.87 3.78 22.70
CA TYR A 9 -2.32 3.58 21.36
C TYR A 9 -3.41 3.40 20.30
N LEU A 10 -4.45 2.62 20.60
CA LEU A 10 -5.58 2.45 19.67
C LEU A 10 -6.29 3.79 19.43
N LYS A 11 -6.61 4.53 20.49
CA LYS A 11 -7.26 5.85 20.38
C LYS A 11 -6.43 6.84 19.58
N GLY A 12 -5.13 6.93 19.86
CA GLY A 12 -4.23 7.81 19.12
C GLY A 12 -4.07 7.39 17.65
N THR A 13 -4.13 6.10 17.35
CA THR A 13 -4.16 5.57 15.98
C THR A 13 -5.41 6.05 15.23
N ILE A 14 -6.59 5.98 15.86
CA ILE A 14 -7.83 6.50 15.27
C ILE A 14 -7.72 7.99 14.94
N ASP A 15 -7.02 8.79 15.75
CA ASP A 15 -6.82 10.22 15.48
C ASP A 15 -6.03 10.49 14.20
N THR A 16 -5.22 9.53 13.73
CA THR A 16 -4.48 9.64 12.47
C THR A 16 -5.30 9.31 11.24
N TYR A 17 -6.42 8.59 11.40
CA TYR A 17 -7.18 8.08 10.26
C TYR A 17 -8.08 9.13 9.59
N PRO A 18 -8.20 9.08 8.25
CA PRO A 18 -9.11 9.95 7.53
C PRO A 18 -10.57 9.59 7.84
N SER A 19 -11.48 10.54 7.59
CA SER A 19 -12.91 10.39 7.88
C SER A 19 -13.53 9.16 7.22
N LYS A 20 -13.04 8.75 6.04
CA LYS A 20 -13.50 7.55 5.34
C LYS A 20 -13.22 6.27 6.14
N THR A 21 -11.99 6.11 6.60
CA THR A 21 -11.57 4.96 7.41
C THR A 21 -12.34 4.92 8.73
N LYS A 22 -12.52 6.07 9.38
CA LYS A 22 -13.35 6.19 10.59
C LYS A 22 -14.80 5.76 10.34
N LYS A 23 -15.41 6.19 9.24
CA LYS A 23 -16.77 5.77 8.85
C LYS A 23 -16.86 4.24 8.65
N HIS A 24 -15.83 3.63 8.05
CA HIS A 24 -15.77 2.19 7.88
C HIS A 24 -15.68 1.45 9.21
N ILE A 25 -14.77 1.86 10.11
CA ILE A 25 -14.63 1.25 11.45
C ILE A 25 -15.95 1.36 12.23
N ASN A 26 -16.59 2.54 12.20
CA ASN A 26 -17.89 2.71 12.84
C ASN A 26 -18.97 1.79 12.22
N LYS A 27 -18.92 1.57 10.90
CA LYS A 27 -19.81 0.61 10.23
C LYS A 27 -19.53 -0.81 10.70
N LEU A 28 -18.27 -1.25 10.80
CA LEU A 28 -17.92 -2.56 11.35
C LEU A 28 -18.51 -2.76 12.76
N PHE A 29 -18.41 -1.75 13.62
CA PHE A 29 -18.98 -1.81 14.97
C PHE A 29 -20.52 -1.81 14.97
N THR A 30 -21.13 -1.11 14.02
CA THR A 30 -22.60 -1.09 13.87
C THR A 30 -23.12 -2.43 13.38
N ASP A 31 -22.47 -3.00 12.36
CA ASP A 31 -22.87 -4.27 11.74
C ASP A 31 -22.66 -5.46 12.70
N ALA A 32 -21.79 -5.31 13.70
CA ALA A 32 -21.54 -6.29 14.76
C ALA A 32 -22.35 -6.02 16.05
N ASP A 33 -23.36 -5.14 16.01
CA ASP A 33 -24.23 -4.80 17.15
C ASP A 33 -23.48 -4.29 18.41
N ILE A 34 -22.30 -3.70 18.24
CA ILE A 34 -21.51 -3.09 19.34
C ILE A 34 -22.10 -1.74 19.74
N VAL A 35 -22.80 -1.06 18.82
CA VAL A 35 -23.37 0.28 19.02
C VAL A 35 -24.89 0.21 19.09
N LYS A 36 -25.50 0.87 20.07
CA LYS A 36 -26.96 1.04 20.16
C LYS A 36 -27.46 2.09 19.16
N ASN A 37 -27.97 1.68 18.01
CA ASN A 37 -28.66 2.59 17.09
C ASN A 37 -30.13 2.81 17.50
N THR A 38 -30.52 4.06 17.74
CA THR A 38 -31.87 4.44 18.23
C THR A 38 -33.00 4.19 17.23
N SER A 39 -32.69 3.83 15.98
CA SER A 39 -33.68 3.73 14.91
C SER A 39 -34.19 2.31 14.65
N GLN A 40 -33.66 1.29 15.33
CA GLN A 40 -34.28 -0.03 15.34
C GLN A 40 -35.17 -0.17 16.58
N LEU A 41 -36.48 -0.03 16.35
CA LEU A 41 -37.54 -0.67 17.13
C LEU A 41 -37.48 -2.21 16.95
N SER A 42 -36.30 -2.82 17.07
CA SER A 42 -36.17 -4.26 17.12
C SER A 42 -36.50 -4.72 18.53
N LEU A 43 -37.71 -5.26 18.68
CA LEU A 43 -38.17 -6.13 19.77
C LEU A 43 -37.36 -7.46 19.82
N GLY A 44 -36.07 -7.41 19.52
CA GLY A 44 -35.16 -8.56 19.49
C GLY A 44 -33.83 -8.16 20.10
N ASN A 45 -33.62 -8.60 21.34
CA ASN A 45 -32.36 -8.68 22.10
C ASN A 45 -31.20 -7.82 21.58
N VAL A 46 -31.20 -6.52 21.88
CA VAL A 46 -29.96 -5.72 21.87
C VAL A 46 -28.99 -6.41 22.83
N SER A 47 -27.78 -6.74 22.36
CA SER A 47 -26.74 -7.32 23.20
C SER A 47 -26.56 -6.50 24.49
N GLU A 48 -26.49 -7.15 25.64
CA GLU A 48 -26.20 -6.49 26.93
C GLU A 48 -24.85 -5.74 26.90
N SER A 49 -23.94 -6.10 25.98
CA SER A 49 -22.63 -5.46 25.78
C SER A 49 -22.62 -4.27 24.81
N ALA A 50 -23.77 -3.89 24.24
CA ALA A 50 -23.86 -2.79 23.30
C ALA A 50 -23.73 -1.41 24.00
N ILE A 51 -22.87 -0.55 23.45
CA ILE A 51 -22.52 0.76 24.01
C ILE A 51 -23.44 1.84 23.42
N ASP A 52 -23.94 2.72 24.29
CA ASP A 52 -24.66 3.91 23.85
C ASP A 52 -23.67 5.04 23.53
N VAL A 53 -23.59 5.42 22.26
CA VAL A 53 -22.69 6.48 21.78
C VAL A 53 -23.42 7.52 20.92
N LYS A 54 -24.76 7.61 20.98
CA LYS A 54 -25.56 8.40 20.02
C LYS A 54 -25.13 9.85 19.88
N ASP A 55 -24.84 10.48 21.01
CA ASP A 55 -24.53 11.92 21.13
C ASP A 55 -23.04 12.25 20.89
N LEU A 56 -22.21 11.25 20.61
CA LEU A 56 -20.78 11.45 20.37
C LEU A 56 -20.48 11.74 18.90
N GLU A 57 -19.44 12.54 18.65
CA GLU A 57 -18.87 12.70 17.32
C GLU A 57 -18.20 11.41 16.84
N LEU A 58 -18.09 11.21 15.52
CA LEU A 58 -17.63 9.95 14.91
C LEU A 58 -16.32 9.41 15.51
N THR A 59 -15.32 10.28 15.70
CA THR A 59 -14.03 9.87 16.29
C THR A 59 -14.21 9.38 17.73
N GLU A 60 -14.98 10.10 18.54
CA GLU A 60 -15.21 9.77 19.95
C GLU A 60 -16.10 8.53 20.12
N LYS A 61 -17.06 8.31 19.20
CA LYS A 61 -17.84 7.06 19.11
C LYS A 61 -16.92 5.84 19.03
N ILE A 62 -15.98 5.86 18.09
CA ILE A 62 -15.03 4.76 17.84
C ILE A 62 -14.12 4.57 19.06
N LYS A 63 -13.53 5.65 19.58
CA LYS A 63 -12.65 5.60 20.76
C LYS A 63 -13.37 5.05 22.00
N THR A 64 -14.65 5.38 22.17
CA THR A 64 -15.47 4.88 23.27
C THR A 64 -15.73 3.38 23.12
N CYS A 65 -16.05 2.93 21.90
CA CYS A 65 -16.22 1.51 21.61
C CYS A 65 -14.96 0.70 21.91
N LEU A 66 -13.81 1.16 21.42
CA LEU A 66 -12.51 0.52 21.67
C LEU A 66 -12.14 0.47 23.16
N ALA A 67 -12.56 1.46 23.96
CA ALA A 67 -12.24 1.49 25.38
C ALA A 67 -13.13 0.58 26.25
N GLN A 68 -14.35 0.28 25.78
CA GLN A 68 -15.38 -0.35 26.61
C GLN A 68 -15.82 -1.74 26.12
N ASN A 69 -15.48 -2.11 24.89
CA ASN A 69 -15.90 -3.39 24.30
C ASN A 69 -14.73 -4.12 23.65
N LYS A 70 -14.44 -5.33 24.14
CA LYS A 70 -13.35 -6.18 23.64
C LYS A 70 -13.56 -6.68 22.21
N GLU A 71 -14.80 -6.91 21.80
CA GLU A 71 -15.11 -7.29 20.42
C GLU A 71 -14.80 -6.14 19.46
N ALA A 72 -14.97 -4.89 19.88
CA ALA A 72 -14.59 -3.72 19.08
C ALA A 72 -13.08 -3.70 18.81
N ILE A 73 -12.28 -4.03 19.83
CA ILE A 73 -10.82 -4.16 19.72
C ILE A 73 -10.47 -5.26 18.72
N LYS A 74 -11.08 -6.44 18.88
CA LYS A 74 -10.83 -7.60 18.00
C LYS A 74 -11.19 -7.31 16.55
N LEU A 75 -12.36 -6.74 16.27
CA LEU A 75 -12.76 -6.36 14.91
C LEU A 75 -11.82 -5.32 14.30
N PHE A 76 -11.34 -4.37 15.11
CA PHE A 76 -10.36 -3.39 14.66
C PHE A 76 -9.02 -4.05 14.31
N GLU A 77 -8.53 -4.95 15.16
CA GLU A 77 -7.30 -5.72 14.96
C GLU A 77 -7.37 -6.65 13.74
N GLU A 78 -8.51 -7.31 13.54
CA GLU A 78 -8.77 -8.15 12.36
C GLU A 78 -8.80 -7.33 11.07
N TRP A 79 -9.45 -6.16 11.12
CA TRP A 79 -9.51 -5.25 9.97
C TRP A 79 -8.12 -4.73 9.56
N GLU A 80 -7.16 -4.58 10.49
CA GLU A 80 -5.78 -4.18 10.15
C GLU A 80 -5.08 -5.15 9.18
N PHE A 81 -5.47 -6.43 9.13
CA PHE A 81 -4.92 -7.37 8.15
C PHE A 81 -5.38 -7.10 6.72
N THR A 82 -6.57 -6.51 6.58
CA THR A 82 -7.26 -6.37 5.29
C THR A 82 -7.49 -4.91 4.89
N LYS A 83 -7.03 -3.95 5.70
CA LYS A 83 -7.09 -2.52 5.36
C LYS A 83 -6.15 -2.16 4.21
N ASP A 84 -6.35 -0.97 3.64
CA ASP A 84 -5.39 -0.39 2.72
C ASP A 84 -4.22 0.26 3.45
N TYR A 85 -3.03 0.14 2.85
CA TYR A 85 -1.80 0.77 3.30
C TYR A 85 -1.27 1.74 2.25
N LYS A 86 -0.57 2.77 2.69
CA LYS A 86 0.00 3.78 1.76
C LYS A 86 1.09 3.21 0.86
N TYR A 87 1.98 2.39 1.42
CA TYR A 87 3.18 1.94 0.75
C TYR A 87 3.26 0.42 0.70
N SER A 88 3.82 -0.09 -0.39
CA SER A 88 4.33 -1.45 -0.42
C SER A 88 5.60 -1.63 -1.26
N VAL A 89 6.29 -2.74 -1.01
CA VAL A 89 7.49 -3.17 -1.76
C VAL A 89 7.38 -4.66 -2.01
N VAL A 90 7.73 -5.10 -3.22
CA VAL A 90 7.53 -6.48 -3.67
C VAL A 90 8.87 -7.19 -3.85
N PHE A 91 8.93 -8.42 -3.38
CA PHE A 91 10.09 -9.30 -3.44
C PHE A 91 9.68 -10.69 -3.95
N THR A 92 10.67 -11.43 -4.40
CA THR A 92 10.65 -12.86 -4.65
C THR A 92 11.68 -13.52 -3.73
N CYS A 93 11.71 -14.85 -3.73
CA CYS A 93 12.79 -15.62 -3.11
C CYS A 93 12.98 -16.93 -3.86
N GLU A 94 14.13 -17.58 -3.68
CA GLU A 94 14.45 -18.83 -4.38
C GLU A 94 13.51 -19.97 -4.02
N ASN A 95 13.11 -20.08 -2.74
CA ASN A 95 12.24 -21.14 -2.24
C ASN A 95 11.06 -20.60 -1.44
N PHE A 96 10.03 -20.15 -2.15
CA PHE A 96 8.81 -19.59 -1.56
C PHE A 96 8.11 -20.59 -0.63
N GLN A 97 8.06 -21.88 -1.00
CA GLN A 97 7.40 -22.89 -0.18
C GLN A 97 8.10 -23.09 1.17
N GLN A 98 9.44 -23.03 1.21
CA GLN A 98 10.19 -23.06 2.46
C GLN A 98 9.89 -21.85 3.33
N LEU A 99 9.88 -20.65 2.76
CA LEU A 99 9.50 -19.42 3.47
C LEU A 99 8.10 -19.53 4.08
N LEU A 100 7.12 -19.98 3.28
CA LEU A 100 5.74 -20.18 3.73
C LEU A 100 5.66 -21.20 4.87
N ASN A 101 6.34 -22.34 4.74
CA ASN A 101 6.37 -23.37 5.78
C ASN A 101 7.00 -22.86 7.08
N ASN A 102 8.06 -22.05 7.00
CA ASN A 102 8.71 -21.44 8.15
C ASN A 102 7.78 -20.44 8.83
N ALA A 103 7.09 -19.60 8.05
CA ALA A 103 6.12 -18.63 8.55
C ALA A 103 4.91 -19.31 9.22
N GLN A 104 4.41 -20.41 8.65
CA GLN A 104 3.34 -21.22 9.25
C GLN A 104 3.79 -21.97 10.51
N SER A 105 5.04 -22.43 10.55
CA SER A 105 5.61 -23.08 11.74
C SER A 105 5.75 -22.07 12.88
N LEU A 106 6.18 -20.85 12.57
CA LEU A 106 6.21 -19.74 13.52
C LEU A 106 4.83 -19.52 14.13
N ALA A 107 3.77 -19.45 13.31
CA ALA A 107 2.39 -19.31 13.77
C ALA A 107 1.97 -20.42 14.76
N LYS A 108 2.27 -21.68 14.46
CA LYS A 108 1.91 -22.83 15.32
C LYS A 108 2.56 -22.79 16.70
N THR A 109 3.74 -22.18 16.81
CA THR A 109 4.47 -22.07 18.08
C THR A 109 3.96 -20.92 18.96
N MET A 110 3.25 -19.96 18.38
CA MET A 110 2.68 -18.83 19.11
C MET A 110 1.26 -19.15 19.55
N GLN A 111 0.96 -18.97 20.83
CA GLN A 111 -0.42 -18.97 21.29
C GLN A 111 -1.11 -17.72 20.73
N SER A 112 -2.25 -17.90 20.04
CA SER A 112 -3.08 -16.77 19.62
C SER A 112 -3.49 -15.98 20.86
N PRO A 113 -3.06 -14.72 20.99
CA PRO A 113 -3.40 -13.94 22.17
C PRO A 113 -4.89 -13.55 22.11
N SER A 114 -5.49 -13.30 23.28
CA SER A 114 -6.90 -12.86 23.36
C SER A 114 -7.13 -11.47 22.77
N ASP A 115 -6.09 -10.64 22.76
CA ASP A 115 -6.00 -9.33 22.10
C ASP A 115 -4.52 -9.04 21.77
N GLU A 116 -4.24 -7.99 21.00
CA GLU A 116 -2.87 -7.67 20.58
C GLU A 116 -2.09 -6.80 21.58
N SER A 117 -2.62 -6.57 22.79
CA SER A 117 -2.04 -5.61 23.77
C SER A 117 -0.62 -5.98 24.23
N ALA A 118 -0.30 -7.27 24.28
CA ALA A 118 1.03 -7.78 24.62
C ALA A 118 1.99 -7.85 23.42
N MET A 119 1.48 -7.62 22.20
CA MET A 119 2.18 -7.85 20.94
C MET A 119 2.60 -6.55 20.25
N MET A 120 2.82 -5.49 21.03
CA MET A 120 3.32 -4.20 20.54
C MET A 120 4.74 -3.90 21.00
N PHE A 121 5.60 -3.55 20.05
CA PHE A 121 7.05 -3.43 20.26
C PHE A 121 7.63 -2.19 19.59
N GLU A 122 8.81 -1.74 20.01
CA GLU A 122 9.54 -0.64 19.33
C GLU A 122 10.30 -1.11 18.08
N TYR A 123 10.41 -2.42 17.88
CA TYR A 123 11.12 -3.07 16.79
C TYR A 123 10.39 -4.36 16.38
N LEU A 124 10.71 -4.89 15.20
CA LEU A 124 10.14 -6.14 14.70
C LEU A 124 10.56 -7.31 15.60
N LYS A 125 9.58 -7.98 16.22
CA LYS A 125 9.84 -9.06 17.17
C LYS A 125 8.95 -10.27 16.91
N THR A 126 7.72 -10.21 17.36
CA THR A 126 6.79 -11.33 17.33
C THR A 126 5.58 -10.92 16.49
N PRO A 127 5.39 -11.48 15.28
CA PRO A 127 4.24 -11.18 14.46
C PRO A 127 2.99 -11.89 14.96
N ILE A 128 1.85 -11.38 14.53
CA ILE A 128 0.56 -12.06 14.58
C ILE A 128 0.25 -12.51 13.17
N THR A 129 -0.23 -13.74 13.02
CA THR A 129 -0.41 -14.34 11.70
C THR A 129 -1.88 -14.39 11.32
N PHE A 130 -2.16 -14.18 10.04
CA PHE A 130 -3.48 -14.37 9.44
C PHE A 130 -3.32 -15.26 8.20
N ASP A 131 -4.14 -16.29 8.11
CA ASP A 131 -4.14 -17.26 7.03
C ASP A 131 -5.50 -17.24 6.35
N SER A 132 -5.53 -16.93 5.06
CA SER A 132 -6.73 -16.94 4.22
C SER A 132 -6.46 -17.67 2.91
N ASP A 133 -7.52 -17.94 2.15
CA ASP A 133 -7.37 -18.42 0.78
C ASP A 133 -6.54 -17.40 -0.03
N GLY A 134 -5.46 -17.87 -0.65
CA GLY A 134 -4.53 -17.07 -1.44
C GLY A 134 -3.42 -16.32 -0.68
N LEU A 135 -3.58 -16.01 0.62
CA LEU A 135 -2.62 -15.18 1.38
C LEU A 135 -2.19 -15.79 2.70
N PHE A 136 -0.94 -15.54 3.11
CA PHE A 136 -0.47 -15.73 4.48
C PHE A 136 0.22 -14.45 4.96
N ILE A 137 -0.26 -13.85 6.05
CA ILE A 137 0.18 -12.53 6.49
C ILE A 137 0.85 -12.61 7.86
N LEU A 138 2.01 -11.97 8.00
CA LEU A 138 2.65 -11.67 9.27
C LEU A 138 2.47 -10.18 9.59
N LYS A 139 1.71 -9.86 10.64
CA LYS A 139 1.49 -8.49 11.12
C LYS A 139 2.37 -8.19 12.32
N PHE A 140 3.17 -7.15 12.23
CA PHE A 140 3.97 -6.60 13.33
C PHE A 140 3.36 -5.30 13.80
N ASN A 141 3.10 -5.17 15.09
CA ASN A 141 2.57 -3.93 15.66
C ASN A 141 3.70 -3.13 16.29
N LEU A 142 4.23 -2.15 15.56
CA LEU A 142 5.18 -1.21 16.12
C LEU A 142 4.44 -0.17 16.97
N LYS A 143 5.05 0.30 18.05
CA LYS A 143 4.49 1.34 18.92
C LYS A 143 5.36 2.60 18.85
N PHE A 144 4.73 3.75 18.68
CA PHE A 144 5.37 5.05 18.71
C PHE A 144 4.70 5.95 19.74
N ALA A 145 5.51 6.67 20.51
CA ALA A 145 5.07 7.70 21.43
C ALA A 145 5.91 8.96 21.18
N ALA A 146 5.25 10.12 21.19
CA ALA A 146 5.90 11.41 21.06
C ALA A 146 5.11 12.47 21.84
N ILE A 147 5.66 13.67 21.94
CA ILE A 147 4.97 14.83 22.53
C ILE A 147 4.53 15.74 21.37
N ASP A 148 3.26 16.16 21.38
CA ASP A 148 2.76 17.13 20.41
C ASP A 148 3.45 18.48 20.63
N PRO A 149 4.16 19.02 19.63
CA PRO A 149 4.91 20.27 19.78
C PRO A 149 4.02 21.50 20.01
N LEU A 150 2.71 21.41 19.76
CA LEU A 150 1.79 22.55 19.89
C LEU A 150 1.12 22.63 21.27
N ASN A 151 0.80 21.49 21.88
CA ASN A 151 -0.01 21.44 23.09
C ASN A 151 0.62 20.60 24.22
N GLU A 152 1.83 20.08 24.02
CA GLU A 152 2.61 19.30 24.99
C GLU A 152 1.95 18.00 25.47
N ASN A 153 0.86 17.55 24.82
CA ASN A 153 0.25 16.28 25.16
C ASN A 153 1.02 15.11 24.55
N GLU A 154 1.03 13.98 25.25
CA GLU A 154 1.53 12.73 24.70
C GLU A 154 0.61 12.22 23.59
N ILE A 155 1.22 11.84 22.48
CA ILE A 155 0.56 11.22 21.33
C ILE A 155 1.09 9.79 21.16
N PHE A 156 0.17 8.87 20.92
CA PHE A 156 0.46 7.44 20.81
C PHE A 156 0.01 6.91 19.45
N LEU A 157 0.77 5.99 18.89
CA LEU A 157 0.46 5.36 17.61
C LEU A 157 0.81 3.89 17.61
N LYS A 158 -0.18 3.04 17.35
CA LYS A 158 0.02 1.66 16.91
C LYS A 158 0.21 1.69 15.40
N TYR A 159 1.35 1.17 14.95
CA TYR A 159 1.77 1.22 13.56
C TYR A 159 1.95 -0.21 13.04
N PRO A 160 0.90 -0.80 12.46
CA PRO A 160 0.98 -2.13 11.90
C PRO A 160 1.82 -2.15 10.61
N VAL A 161 2.66 -3.15 10.48
CA VAL A 161 3.49 -3.44 9.30
C VAL A 161 3.24 -4.89 8.91
N LEU A 162 2.98 -5.15 7.63
CA LEU A 162 2.66 -6.49 7.14
C LEU A 162 3.77 -7.04 6.26
N ILE A 163 4.04 -8.34 6.40
CA ILE A 163 4.65 -9.18 5.37
C ILE A 163 3.52 -10.06 4.83
N VAL A 164 3.19 -9.90 3.56
CA VAL A 164 2.12 -10.63 2.88
C VAL A 164 2.76 -11.62 1.92
N LEU A 165 2.52 -12.91 2.14
CA LEU A 165 2.93 -13.99 1.26
C LEU A 165 1.75 -14.31 0.34
N HIS A 166 1.88 -13.94 -0.93
CA HIS A 166 0.90 -14.22 -1.98
C HIS A 166 1.13 -15.64 -2.51
N LYS A 167 0.29 -16.59 -2.10
CA LYS A 167 0.52 -18.03 -2.30
C LYS A 167 0.53 -18.42 -3.78
N GLU A 168 -0.34 -17.83 -4.59
CA GLU A 168 -0.49 -18.18 -6.01
C GLU A 168 0.59 -17.56 -6.89
N SER A 169 0.99 -16.32 -6.58
CA SER A 169 2.03 -15.61 -7.33
C SER A 169 3.44 -15.83 -6.77
N GLU A 170 3.58 -16.52 -5.64
CA GLU A 170 4.86 -16.71 -4.94
C GLU A 170 5.61 -15.38 -4.68
N LEU A 171 4.83 -14.32 -4.42
CA LEU A 171 5.33 -12.97 -4.15
C LEU A 171 5.31 -12.67 -2.65
N ILE A 172 6.30 -11.88 -2.21
CA ILE A 172 6.39 -11.34 -0.86
C ILE A 172 6.18 -9.84 -0.95
N GLU A 173 5.10 -9.34 -0.36
CA GLU A 173 4.80 -7.92 -0.33
C GLU A 173 4.90 -7.37 1.09
N LEU A 174 5.71 -6.32 1.27
CA LEU A 174 5.79 -5.58 2.52
C LEU A 174 4.80 -4.42 2.47
N ARG A 175 3.89 -4.28 3.44
CA ARG A 175 2.88 -3.21 3.48
C ARG A 175 3.01 -2.35 4.74
N PHE A 176 3.00 -1.03 4.59
CA PHE A 176 3.08 -0.09 5.72
C PHE A 176 2.52 1.30 5.37
N ASP A 177 2.20 2.11 6.38
CA ASP A 177 1.55 3.41 6.23
C ASP A 177 2.53 4.60 6.30
N VAL A 178 2.00 5.82 6.18
CA VAL A 178 2.79 7.03 6.46
C VAL A 178 2.98 7.17 7.96
N LEU A 179 4.22 7.39 8.39
CA LEU A 179 4.52 7.79 9.77
C LEU A 179 4.53 9.33 9.86
N LYS A 180 3.78 9.91 10.80
CA LYS A 180 3.78 11.37 11.00
C LYS A 180 5.16 11.84 11.44
N ARG A 181 5.60 13.00 10.95
CA ARG A 181 6.93 13.59 11.24
C ARG A 181 7.25 13.68 12.74
N VAL A 182 6.25 13.94 13.58
CA VAL A 182 6.41 14.02 15.05
C VAL A 182 6.96 12.73 15.68
N PHE A 183 6.76 11.57 15.04
CA PHE A 183 7.32 10.28 15.49
C PHE A 183 8.68 9.96 14.86
N ILE A 184 9.18 10.83 13.99
CA ILE A 184 10.39 10.62 13.21
C ILE A 184 11.48 11.53 13.78
N PRO A 185 12.60 10.97 14.29
CA PRO A 185 13.76 11.78 14.66
C PRO A 185 14.31 12.51 13.42
N ASP A 186 14.69 13.79 13.55
CA ASP A 186 15.17 14.61 12.41
C ASP A 186 16.28 13.93 11.59
N LYS A 187 17.19 13.20 12.27
CA LYS A 187 18.29 12.49 11.63
C LYS A 187 17.86 11.34 10.70
N LYS A 188 16.62 10.84 10.87
CA LYS A 188 16.07 9.73 10.10
C LYS A 188 15.01 10.15 9.08
N GLU A 189 14.65 11.44 8.99
CA GLU A 189 13.55 11.92 8.13
C GLU A 189 13.64 11.44 6.68
N GLN A 190 14.86 11.29 6.17
CA GLN A 190 15.10 10.84 4.80
C GLN A 190 15.17 9.31 4.64
N SER A 191 15.42 8.55 5.70
CA SER A 191 15.67 7.10 5.62
C SER A 191 14.61 6.23 6.29
N VAL A 192 13.63 6.79 7.01
CA VAL A 192 12.67 6.01 7.84
C VAL A 192 12.11 4.77 7.14
N TYR A 193 11.62 4.92 5.91
CA TYR A 193 11.00 3.80 5.20
C TYR A 193 12.02 2.82 4.64
N SER A 194 13.18 3.27 4.16
CA SER A 194 14.25 2.36 3.74
C SER A 194 14.82 1.58 4.93
N ASP A 195 14.96 2.23 6.09
CA ASP A 195 15.41 1.58 7.32
C ASP A 195 14.39 0.53 7.78
N LEU A 196 13.09 0.85 7.72
CA LEU A 196 12.02 -0.11 8.04
C LEU A 196 12.05 -1.32 7.09
N ILE A 197 12.21 -1.10 5.78
CA ILE A 197 12.30 -2.18 4.80
C ILE A 197 13.53 -3.05 5.08
N ASP A 198 14.69 -2.45 5.33
CA ASP A 198 15.92 -3.17 5.68
C ASP A 198 15.75 -4.00 6.97
N ASP A 199 15.03 -3.48 7.98
CA ASP A 199 14.72 -4.20 9.20
C ASP A 199 13.79 -5.40 8.95
N ILE A 200 12.81 -5.27 8.05
CA ILE A 200 11.94 -6.38 7.64
C ILE A 200 12.72 -7.45 6.88
N ILE A 201 13.57 -7.05 5.92
CA ILE A 201 14.43 -7.98 5.17
C ILE A 201 15.32 -8.76 6.16
N ARG A 202 15.95 -8.06 7.11
CA ARG A 202 16.77 -8.69 8.15
C ARG A 202 15.95 -9.66 9.00
N TYR A 203 14.73 -9.29 9.38
CA TYR A 203 13.85 -10.18 10.13
C TYR A 203 13.56 -11.48 9.37
N VAL A 204 13.22 -11.40 8.08
CA VAL A 204 12.94 -12.57 7.23
C VAL A 204 14.18 -13.46 7.13
N TYR A 205 15.36 -12.88 6.92
CA TYR A 205 16.62 -13.62 6.91
C TYR A 205 16.87 -14.34 8.24
N GLU A 206 16.83 -13.62 9.36
CA GLU A 206 17.21 -14.17 10.67
C GLU A 206 16.19 -15.17 11.25
N ASN A 207 14.89 -14.95 10.99
CA ASN A 207 13.81 -15.71 11.65
C ASN A 207 13.12 -16.70 10.72
N LEU A 208 13.15 -16.48 9.41
CA LEU A 208 12.54 -17.36 8.41
C LEU A 208 13.58 -18.01 7.50
N ASN A 209 14.87 -17.70 7.67
CA ASN A 209 16.00 -18.29 6.94
C ASN A 209 15.79 -18.24 5.42
N THR A 210 15.50 -17.05 4.92
CA THR A 210 15.24 -16.79 3.50
C THR A 210 15.79 -15.43 3.11
N ASP A 211 16.54 -15.38 2.00
CA ASP A 211 16.95 -14.13 1.36
C ASP A 211 15.83 -13.62 0.44
N LEU A 212 15.52 -12.33 0.56
CA LEU A 212 14.56 -11.67 -0.31
C LEU A 212 15.28 -11.02 -1.49
N VAL A 213 14.78 -11.28 -2.69
CA VAL A 213 15.25 -10.68 -3.93
C VAL A 213 14.22 -9.64 -4.37
N PRO A 214 14.57 -8.34 -4.43
CA PRO A 214 13.69 -7.31 -4.96
C PRO A 214 13.13 -7.70 -6.32
N LEU A 215 11.81 -7.57 -6.50
CA LEU A 215 11.22 -7.75 -7.82
C LEU A 215 11.55 -6.51 -8.66
N ASP A 216 12.21 -6.73 -9.80
CA ASP A 216 12.42 -5.68 -10.80
C ASP A 216 11.06 -5.31 -11.42
N LEU A 217 10.70 -4.03 -11.32
CA LEU A 217 9.44 -3.49 -11.83
C LEU A 217 9.66 -2.52 -13.00
N ASP A 218 10.88 -2.38 -13.50
CA ASP A 218 11.20 -1.46 -14.60
C ASP A 218 10.46 -1.88 -15.89
N TYR A 219 10.18 -3.18 -16.06
CA TYR A 219 9.37 -3.71 -17.16
C TYR A 219 7.96 -3.09 -17.26
N LEU A 220 7.40 -2.57 -16.17
CA LEU A 220 6.09 -1.90 -16.20
C LEU A 220 6.10 -0.67 -17.11
N VAL A 221 7.26 -0.02 -17.29
CA VAL A 221 7.41 1.10 -18.22
C VAL A 221 7.14 0.65 -19.66
N SER A 222 7.68 -0.51 -20.06
CA SER A 222 7.48 -1.03 -21.42
C SER A 222 6.08 -1.59 -21.62
N GLU A 223 5.55 -2.31 -20.62
CA GLU A 223 4.21 -2.94 -20.72
C GLU A 223 3.11 -1.91 -20.93
N VAL A 224 3.07 -0.84 -20.12
CA VAL A 224 2.01 0.17 -20.21
C VAL A 224 2.11 1.00 -21.51
N LYS A 225 3.29 1.04 -22.15
CA LYS A 225 3.43 1.67 -23.47
C LYS A 225 2.85 0.82 -24.60
N GLN A 226 2.81 -0.50 -24.44
CA GLN A 226 2.29 -1.43 -25.43
C GLN A 226 0.80 -1.72 -25.23
N ASP A 227 0.37 -1.84 -23.98
CA ASP A 227 -1.02 -2.11 -23.60
C ASP A 227 -1.78 -0.80 -23.33
N SER A 228 -2.51 -0.33 -24.34
CA SER A 228 -3.17 0.99 -24.33
C SER A 228 -4.62 0.99 -23.84
N HIS A 229 -5.18 -0.16 -23.43
CA HIS A 229 -6.62 -0.26 -23.17
C HIS A 229 -7.01 -0.37 -21.69
N GLU A 230 -6.22 -1.05 -20.84
CA GLU A 230 -6.57 -1.27 -19.43
C GLU A 230 -5.85 -0.32 -18.46
N THR A 231 -4.59 0.00 -18.75
CA THR A 231 -3.71 0.78 -17.88
C THR A 231 -3.25 2.06 -18.57
N ARG A 232 -3.22 3.18 -17.84
CA ARG A 232 -2.74 4.48 -18.36
C ARG A 232 -1.62 5.05 -17.51
N VAL A 233 -0.60 5.62 -18.17
CA VAL A 233 0.41 6.44 -17.49
C VAL A 233 -0.18 7.82 -17.22
N MET A 234 -0.31 8.18 -15.95
CA MET A 234 -0.85 9.48 -15.52
C MET A 234 0.23 10.52 -15.32
N ALA A 235 1.42 10.10 -14.91
CA ALA A 235 2.56 10.96 -14.73
C ALA A 235 3.87 10.17 -14.79
N GLU A 236 4.95 10.81 -15.18
CA GLU A 236 6.28 10.21 -15.21
C GLU A 236 7.36 11.22 -14.88
N TYR A 237 8.47 10.73 -14.35
CA TYR A 237 9.70 11.48 -14.20
C TYR A 237 10.88 10.67 -14.69
N ARG A 238 11.63 11.26 -15.61
CA ARG A 238 12.72 10.59 -16.30
C ARG A 238 13.92 11.49 -16.51
N LYS A 239 15.11 10.89 -16.53
CA LYS A 239 16.35 11.51 -17.00
C LYS A 239 16.49 11.23 -18.48
N LEU A 240 16.59 12.29 -19.26
CA LEU A 240 16.77 12.20 -20.71
C LEU A 240 18.23 11.87 -21.04
N PRO A 241 18.50 11.19 -22.17
CA PRO A 241 19.88 10.94 -22.63
C PRO A 241 20.70 12.22 -22.84
N SER A 242 20.02 13.35 -23.10
CA SER A 242 20.63 14.67 -23.22
C SER A 242 21.18 15.23 -21.89
N GLY A 243 20.97 14.54 -20.77
CA GLY A 243 21.41 14.93 -19.43
C GLY A 243 20.40 15.82 -18.67
N GLY A 244 19.29 16.20 -19.31
CA GLY A 244 18.19 16.93 -18.68
C GLY A 244 17.21 16.00 -17.95
N ASN A 245 16.34 16.59 -17.11
CA ASN A 245 15.23 15.86 -16.49
C ASN A 245 13.90 16.35 -17.06
N ALA A 246 12.96 15.43 -17.24
CA ALA A 246 11.59 15.74 -17.65
C ALA A 246 10.60 15.19 -16.63
N GLN A 247 9.60 16.00 -16.28
CA GLN A 247 8.42 15.59 -15.53
C GLN A 247 7.20 15.87 -16.40
N LEU A 248 6.44 14.83 -16.71
CA LEU A 248 5.22 14.93 -17.51
C LEU A 248 4.05 14.45 -16.66
N GLU A 249 2.93 15.18 -16.72
CA GLU A 249 1.71 14.84 -16.02
C GLU A 249 0.54 15.09 -16.95
N VAL A 250 -0.39 14.14 -16.98
CA VAL A 250 -1.61 14.22 -17.76
C VAL A 250 -2.49 15.34 -17.21
N GLY A 251 -2.86 16.27 -18.09
CA GLY A 251 -3.77 17.37 -17.75
C GLY A 251 -5.24 16.92 -17.65
N ASN A 252 -6.15 17.88 -17.49
CA ASN A 252 -7.59 17.63 -17.51
C ASN A 252 -8.12 17.40 -18.94
N ASN A 253 -7.52 16.49 -19.71
CA ASN A 253 -8.05 16.03 -20.99
C ASN A 253 -8.81 14.71 -20.81
N GLN A 254 -9.81 14.45 -21.65
CA GLN A 254 -10.64 13.23 -21.54
C GLN A 254 -9.87 11.97 -21.96
N GLU A 255 -8.84 12.15 -22.77
CA GLU A 255 -8.08 11.06 -23.40
C GLU A 255 -6.86 10.63 -22.57
N TYR A 256 -6.57 11.35 -21.48
CA TYR A 256 -5.43 11.10 -20.60
C TYR A 256 -4.07 11.03 -21.34
N VAL A 257 -3.89 11.89 -22.34
CA VAL A 257 -2.68 11.93 -23.18
C VAL A 257 -1.55 12.64 -22.43
N LEU A 258 -0.39 11.99 -22.34
CA LEU A 258 0.82 12.62 -21.80
C LEU A 258 1.29 13.77 -22.71
N PRO A 259 1.62 14.94 -22.15
CA PRO A 259 1.98 16.12 -22.93
C PRO A 259 3.30 15.91 -23.69
N ILE A 260 3.48 16.65 -24.79
CA ILE A 260 4.66 16.65 -25.67
C ILE A 260 4.84 15.34 -26.44
N ILE A 261 5.14 14.23 -25.76
CA ILE A 261 5.41 12.95 -26.42
C ILE A 261 4.13 12.30 -26.93
N GLY A 262 3.09 12.23 -26.10
CA GLY A 262 1.79 11.69 -26.52
C GLY A 262 1.18 12.53 -27.64
N GLU A 263 1.19 13.85 -27.48
CA GLU A 263 0.72 14.79 -28.49
C GLU A 263 1.51 14.67 -29.81
N LEU A 264 2.83 14.45 -29.76
CA LEU A 264 3.65 14.22 -30.95
C LEU A 264 3.30 12.90 -31.65
N LYS A 265 3.09 11.82 -30.89
CA LYS A 265 2.64 10.52 -31.44
C LYS A 265 1.29 10.67 -32.14
N GLU A 266 0.35 11.40 -31.55
CA GLU A 266 -0.94 11.69 -32.17
C GLU A 266 -0.81 12.55 -33.43
N LEU A 267 0.07 13.56 -33.41
CA LEU A 267 0.33 14.41 -34.58
C LEU A 267 0.91 13.59 -35.74
N ILE A 268 1.88 12.70 -35.45
CA ILE A 268 2.46 11.79 -36.44
C ILE A 268 1.39 10.86 -37.03
N LYS A 269 0.56 10.27 -36.17
CA LYS A 269 -0.55 9.41 -36.59
C LYS A 269 -1.56 10.14 -37.47
N LYS A 270 -1.90 11.39 -37.12
CA LYS A 270 -2.86 12.23 -37.86
C LYS A 270 -2.35 12.61 -39.25
N HIS A 271 -1.04 12.81 -39.41
CA HIS A 271 -0.40 13.24 -40.66
C HIS A 271 0.44 12.13 -41.31
N GLN A 272 0.05 10.87 -41.09
CA GLN A 272 0.83 9.72 -41.51
C GLN A 272 1.07 9.70 -43.03
N THR A 273 0.06 10.02 -43.84
CA THR A 273 0.15 9.98 -45.30
C THR A 273 1.11 11.04 -45.84
N GLU A 274 1.15 12.23 -45.25
CA GLU A 274 2.11 13.28 -45.61
C GLU A 274 3.53 12.93 -45.15
N LEU A 275 3.68 12.33 -43.96
CA LEU A 275 4.97 11.89 -43.43
C LEU A 275 5.57 10.73 -44.23
N GLU A 276 4.75 9.83 -44.77
CA GLU A 276 5.20 8.77 -45.68
C GLU A 276 5.84 9.31 -46.96
N GLN A 277 5.47 10.53 -47.39
CA GLN A 277 6.09 11.21 -48.52
C GLN A 277 7.40 11.93 -48.16
N ALA A 278 7.72 12.03 -46.86
CA ALA A 278 8.91 12.68 -46.32
C ALA A 278 9.67 11.72 -45.37
N PRO A 279 10.24 10.62 -45.88
CA PRO A 279 10.78 9.53 -45.07
C PRO A 279 11.86 9.98 -44.07
N ILE A 280 12.73 10.92 -44.46
CA ILE A 280 13.77 11.47 -43.59
C ILE A 280 13.16 12.20 -42.38
N LEU A 281 12.09 12.98 -42.59
CA LEU A 281 11.41 13.68 -41.51
C LEU A 281 10.70 12.70 -40.59
N LYS A 282 10.04 11.68 -41.17
CA LYS A 282 9.40 10.60 -40.42
C LYS A 282 10.40 9.88 -39.53
N GLU A 283 11.54 9.43 -40.09
CA GLU A 283 12.61 8.78 -39.36
C GLU A 283 13.16 9.67 -38.24
N ALA A 284 13.37 10.96 -38.48
CA ALA A 284 13.85 11.89 -37.46
C ALA A 284 12.86 12.06 -36.29
N LEU A 285 11.56 12.10 -36.57
CA LEU A 285 10.51 12.19 -35.54
C LEU A 285 10.37 10.89 -34.74
N GLU A 286 10.42 9.74 -35.42
CA GLU A 286 10.39 8.42 -34.78
C GLU A 286 11.64 8.20 -33.91
N GLN A 287 12.82 8.58 -34.41
CA GLN A 287 14.08 8.53 -33.67
C GLN A 287 14.03 9.46 -32.45
N PHE A 288 13.49 10.67 -32.59
CA PHE A 288 13.33 11.58 -31.46
C PHE A 288 12.44 10.97 -30.37
N ILE A 289 11.33 10.32 -30.74
CA ILE A 289 10.46 9.61 -29.79
C ILE A 289 11.23 8.47 -29.13
N PHE A 290 11.92 7.64 -29.91
CA PHE A 290 12.68 6.50 -29.40
C PHE A 290 13.76 6.94 -28.39
N GLU A 291 14.57 7.94 -28.72
CA GLU A 291 15.61 8.44 -27.82
C GLU A 291 15.03 9.00 -26.52
N ASN A 292 13.90 9.68 -26.59
CA ASN A 292 13.31 10.29 -25.42
C ASN A 292 12.47 9.32 -24.59
N ASP A 293 11.91 8.26 -25.16
CA ASP A 293 11.06 7.30 -24.45
C ASP A 293 11.80 6.01 -24.04
N GLU A 294 12.61 5.43 -24.92
CA GLU A 294 13.23 4.11 -24.70
C GLU A 294 14.62 4.20 -24.08
N LEU A 295 15.36 5.29 -24.31
CA LEU A 295 16.69 5.49 -23.74
C LEU A 295 16.67 6.30 -22.43
N SER A 296 15.50 6.75 -22.00
CA SER A 296 15.34 7.51 -20.76
C SER A 296 15.36 6.61 -19.52
N ASP A 297 16.05 7.07 -18.47
CA ASP A 297 16.06 6.42 -17.15
C ASP A 297 14.91 6.97 -16.30
N TYR A 298 13.90 6.13 -16.04
CA TYR A 298 12.71 6.52 -15.28
C TYR A 298 12.99 6.43 -13.78
N SER A 299 12.83 7.54 -13.06
CA SER A 299 12.92 7.50 -11.59
C SER A 299 11.58 7.14 -10.95
N TRP A 300 10.46 7.51 -11.58
CA TRP A 300 9.15 7.04 -11.17
C TRP A 300 8.11 7.18 -12.29
N ILE A 301 7.08 6.34 -12.22
CA ILE A 301 5.85 6.43 -13.03
C ILE A 301 4.62 6.36 -12.13
N GLU A 302 3.52 6.99 -12.55
CA GLU A 302 2.20 6.84 -11.95
C GLU A 302 1.27 6.16 -12.95
N LEU A 303 0.68 5.04 -12.53
CA LEU A 303 -0.25 4.25 -13.31
C LEU A 303 -1.67 4.42 -12.79
N MET A 304 -2.64 4.38 -13.70
CA MET A 304 -4.07 4.33 -13.41
C MET A 304 -4.71 3.17 -14.16
N TRP A 305 -5.40 2.31 -13.42
CA TRP A 305 -6.30 1.30 -13.98
C TRP A 305 -7.72 1.88 -14.00
N GLU A 306 -8.30 1.90 -15.18
CA GLU A 306 -9.65 2.43 -15.37
C GLU A 306 -10.69 1.49 -14.75
N ASN A 307 -11.79 2.08 -14.31
CA ASN A 307 -12.96 1.35 -13.85
C ASN A 307 -14.19 2.00 -14.48
N GLU A 308 -15.22 1.22 -14.78
CA GLU A 308 -16.50 1.74 -15.31
C GLU A 308 -17.00 2.95 -14.49
N ILE A 309 -16.79 2.89 -13.17
CA ILE A 309 -17.01 4.01 -12.27
C ILE A 309 -15.68 4.73 -12.05
N LYS A 310 -15.50 5.91 -12.66
CA LYS A 310 -14.25 6.71 -12.56
C LYS A 310 -13.73 6.90 -11.13
N THR A 311 -14.63 7.07 -10.15
CA THR A 311 -14.25 7.24 -8.73
C THR A 311 -13.71 5.96 -8.07
N ARG A 312 -13.80 4.82 -8.75
CA ARG A 312 -13.22 3.52 -8.37
C ARG A 312 -11.95 3.18 -9.16
N SER A 313 -11.43 4.10 -9.97
CA SER A 313 -10.10 3.90 -10.58
C SER A 313 -9.04 3.66 -9.50
N ILE A 314 -8.10 2.79 -9.83
CA ILE A 314 -6.97 2.44 -8.97
C ILE A 314 -5.76 3.21 -9.48
N ARG A 315 -4.99 3.82 -8.57
CA ARG A 315 -3.79 4.57 -8.91
C ARG A 315 -2.64 4.20 -8.00
N ALA A 316 -1.49 3.96 -8.59
CA ALA A 316 -0.26 3.67 -7.87
C ALA A 316 0.93 4.38 -8.52
N LYS A 317 1.84 4.90 -7.69
CA LYS A 317 3.11 5.46 -8.13
C LYS A 317 4.23 4.49 -7.80
N PHE A 318 5.03 4.16 -8.80
CA PHE A 318 6.18 3.26 -8.72
C PHE A 318 7.43 4.12 -8.67
N ILE A 319 8.19 4.04 -7.58
CA ILE A 319 9.42 4.78 -7.38
C ILE A 319 10.58 3.80 -7.48
N PHE A 320 11.21 3.79 -8.64
CA PHE A 320 12.32 2.89 -8.96
C PHE A 320 13.57 3.30 -8.20
N ASN A 321 14.42 2.32 -7.91
CA ASN A 321 15.68 2.50 -7.20
C ASN A 321 15.54 3.34 -5.91
N TYR A 322 14.49 3.07 -5.11
CA TYR A 322 14.11 3.94 -4.00
C TYR A 322 15.26 4.09 -3.00
N ARG A 323 15.72 5.33 -2.80
CA ARG A 323 16.87 5.65 -1.93
C ARG A 323 18.16 4.88 -2.30
N ASN A 324 18.39 4.68 -3.60
CA ASN A 324 19.52 3.91 -4.14
C ASN A 324 19.54 2.45 -3.69
N LYS A 325 18.37 1.90 -3.35
CA LYS A 325 18.16 0.47 -3.12
C LYS A 325 17.54 -0.14 -4.37
N SER A 326 17.84 -1.40 -4.66
CA SER A 326 17.38 -2.08 -5.88
C SER A 326 15.87 -2.36 -5.94
N TYR A 327 15.14 -2.15 -4.85
CA TYR A 327 13.69 -2.35 -4.84
C TYR A 327 12.90 -1.11 -5.30
N CYS A 328 11.72 -1.37 -5.86
CA CYS A 328 10.75 -0.33 -6.21
C CYS A 328 9.79 -0.08 -5.05
N LEU A 329 9.65 1.18 -4.62
CA LEU A 329 8.63 1.57 -3.64
C LEU A 329 7.32 1.91 -4.37
N ILE A 330 6.27 1.17 -4.05
CA ILE A 330 4.92 1.40 -4.57
C ILE A 330 4.16 2.28 -3.59
N GLN A 331 3.69 3.43 -4.06
CA GLN A 331 2.80 4.32 -3.32
C GLN A 331 1.37 4.18 -3.86
N HIS A 332 0.49 3.61 -3.05
CA HIS A 332 -0.93 3.51 -3.35
C HIS A 332 -1.62 4.85 -3.08
N TYR A 333 -2.34 5.39 -4.07
CA TYR A 333 -3.09 6.63 -3.88
C TYR A 333 -4.37 6.36 -3.14
N PHE A 334 -4.79 7.24 -2.23
CA PHE A 334 -6.06 7.10 -1.53
C PHE A 334 -7.24 7.21 -2.50
N ASN A 335 -8.23 6.34 -2.34
CA ASN A 335 -9.47 6.34 -3.12
C ASN A 335 -10.63 6.66 -2.17
N ASN A 336 -11.60 7.47 -2.59
CA ASN A 336 -12.73 7.88 -1.73
C ASN A 336 -13.82 6.82 -1.59
N VAL A 337 -13.82 5.77 -2.43
CA VAL A 337 -14.86 4.73 -2.52
C VAL A 337 -14.34 3.38 -2.02
N LEU A 338 -13.25 2.87 -2.58
CA LEU A 338 -12.73 1.51 -2.30
C LEU A 338 -12.01 1.43 -0.95
N ILE A 339 -12.45 0.54 -0.05
CA ILE A 339 -11.88 0.36 1.30
C ILE A 339 -11.28 -1.03 1.39
N GLY A 340 -10.10 -1.14 2.00
CA GLY A 340 -9.42 -2.41 2.20
C GLY A 340 -8.41 -2.73 1.10
N MET A 341 -7.90 -3.96 1.15
CA MET A 341 -6.75 -4.41 0.38
C MET A 341 -7.03 -4.68 -1.11
N GLU A 342 -8.28 -4.61 -1.57
CA GLU A 342 -8.69 -4.85 -2.97
C GLU A 342 -7.78 -4.13 -3.97
N ARG A 343 -7.45 -2.87 -3.70
CA ARG A 343 -6.58 -2.07 -4.59
C ARG A 343 -5.14 -2.53 -4.60
N MET A 344 -4.61 -2.89 -3.43
CA MET A 344 -3.23 -3.36 -3.32
C MET A 344 -3.11 -4.71 -4.01
N ASN A 345 -4.07 -5.61 -3.78
CA ASN A 345 -4.14 -6.91 -4.43
C ASN A 345 -4.23 -6.75 -5.96
N HIS A 346 -5.09 -5.86 -6.46
CA HIS A 346 -5.17 -5.59 -7.91
C HIS A 346 -3.82 -5.15 -8.51
N VAL A 347 -3.07 -4.28 -7.81
CA VAL A 347 -1.73 -3.87 -8.27
C VAL A 347 -0.76 -5.06 -8.29
N ILE A 348 -0.80 -5.92 -7.27
CA ILE A 348 0.04 -7.13 -7.22
C ILE A 348 -0.36 -8.14 -8.30
N ASP A 349 -1.65 -8.33 -8.55
CA ASP A 349 -2.17 -9.23 -9.58
C ASP A 349 -1.73 -8.74 -10.97
N TYR A 350 -1.80 -7.42 -11.22
CA TYR A 350 -1.30 -6.81 -12.44
C TYR A 350 0.21 -7.03 -12.61
N ILE A 351 0.99 -6.79 -11.56
CA ILE A 351 2.45 -7.06 -11.55
C ILE A 351 2.70 -8.52 -11.90
N ASN A 352 1.99 -9.46 -11.25
CA ASN A 352 2.17 -10.88 -11.49
C ASN A 352 1.78 -11.32 -12.90
N ALA A 353 0.72 -10.74 -13.47
CA ALA A 353 0.24 -11.09 -14.81
C ALA A 353 1.21 -10.63 -15.93
N HIS A 354 1.97 -9.56 -15.68
CA HIS A 354 2.84 -8.93 -16.69
C HIS A 354 4.33 -9.14 -16.43
N ARG A 355 4.73 -9.69 -15.28
CA ARG A 355 6.15 -10.00 -15.04
C ARG A 355 6.56 -11.14 -15.97
N ASN A 356 7.72 -10.99 -16.60
CA ASN A 356 8.34 -12.08 -17.33
C ASN A 356 8.77 -13.15 -16.32
N ILE A 357 8.02 -14.25 -16.24
CA ILE A 357 8.49 -15.46 -15.57
C ILE A 357 9.48 -16.10 -16.54
N THR A 358 10.71 -15.59 -16.60
CA THR A 358 11.81 -16.41 -17.12
C THR A 358 11.93 -17.57 -16.14
N ALA A 359 11.37 -18.72 -16.55
CA ALA A 359 11.75 -19.99 -15.97
C ALA A 359 13.28 -20.06 -16.08
N ASN A 360 13.96 -20.06 -14.94
CA ASN A 360 15.34 -20.50 -14.88
C ASN A 360 15.34 -21.99 -15.25
N GLU A 361 15.31 -22.28 -16.55
CA GLU A 361 15.89 -23.50 -17.07
C GLU A 361 17.40 -23.29 -17.06
N ASP A 362 18.05 -23.83 -16.02
CA ASP A 362 19.34 -24.52 -16.12
C ASP A 362 19.54 -25.44 -14.91
#